data_AF-A0AAE3TKR6-F1
#
_entry.id   AF-A0AAE3TKR6-F1
#
_cell.length_a   1.000
_cell.length_b   1.000
_cell.length_c   1.000
_cell.angle_alpha   90.00
_cell.angle_beta   90.00
_cell.angle_gamma   90.00
#
_symmetry.space_group_name_H-M   'P 1'
#
loop_
_entity.id
_entity.type
_entity.pdbx_description
1 polymer ?
#
loop_
_entity_poly.entity_id
_entity_poly.type
_entity_poly.pdbx_seq_one_letter_code
_entity_poly.pdbx_strand_id
1 'polypeptide(L)' 'MAKKSDNRYEKARILGSRALQVAYGAPVLIDTDQTQPILIAAEEYDAGVLPFTVRRGD' A
#
# COMPACT_ATOMS: atom_id res chain seq x y z
N MET A 1 15.57 -6.64 -0.21
CA MET A 1 14.67 -6.32 -1.33
C MET A 1 14.87 -4.86 -1.73
N ALA A 2 14.88 -4.57 -3.04
CA ALA A 2 15.26 -3.26 -3.57
C ALA A 2 14.30 -2.16 -3.10
N LYS A 3 14.85 -1.06 -2.58
CA LYS A 3 14.08 0.12 -2.16
C LYS A 3 13.41 0.73 -3.39
N LYS A 4 12.10 0.52 -3.54
CA LYS A 4 11.32 1.02 -4.67
C LYS A 4 11.23 2.56 -4.57
N SER A 5 11.90 3.26 -5.48
CA SER A 5 11.85 4.72 -5.55
C SER A 5 10.63 5.16 -6.34
N ASP A 6 9.45 5.08 -5.71
CA ASP A 6 8.23 5.63 -6.28
C ASP A 6 8.23 7.15 -6.10
N ASN A 7 7.77 7.89 -7.12
CA ASN A 7 7.62 9.33 -6.97
C ASN A 7 6.48 9.66 -5.98
N ARG A 8 6.40 10.91 -5.51
CA ARG A 8 5.37 11.32 -4.51
C ARG A 8 3.93 11.03 -4.93
N TYR A 9 3.63 11.10 -6.22
CA TYR A 9 2.29 10.85 -6.77
C TYR A 9 1.99 9.36 -6.88
N GLU A 10 2.97 8.56 -7.34
CA GLU A 10 2.88 7.10 -7.35
C GLU A 10 2.66 6.58 -5.93
N LYS A 11 3.49 7.03 -4.96
CA LYS A 11 3.34 6.64 -3.56
C LYS A 11 1.97 7.01 -3.01
N ALA A 12 1.50 8.23 -3.25
CA ALA A 12 0.16 8.65 -2.82
C ALA A 12 -0.95 7.78 -3.43
N ARG A 13 -0.83 7.42 -4.71
CA ARG A 13 -1.83 6.58 -5.41
C ARG A 13 -1.85 5.16 -4.88
N ILE A 14 -0.68 4.57 -4.63
CA ILE A 14 -0.52 3.22 -4.08
C ILE A 14 -1.15 3.12 -2.68
N LEU A 15 -0.80 4.07 -1.80
CA LEU A 15 -1.35 4.10 -0.44
C LEU A 15 -2.86 4.33 -0.46
N GLY A 16 -3.34 5.26 -1.29
CA GLY A 16 -4.77 5.52 -1.42
C GLY A 16 -5.56 4.34 -1.96
N SER A 17 -5.05 3.64 -2.99
CA SER A 17 -5.73 2.45 -3.53
C SER A 17 -5.76 1.31 -2.53
N ARG A 18 -4.66 1.09 -1.79
CA ARG A 18 -4.63 0.05 -0.77
C ARG A 18 -5.54 0.38 0.40
N ALA A 19 -5.54 1.62 0.88
CA ALA A 19 -6.43 2.07 1.94
C ALA A 19 -7.91 1.85 1.56
N LEU A 20 -8.29 2.09 0.30
CA LEU A 20 -9.64 1.82 -0.19
C LEU A 20 -9.98 0.32 -0.18
N GLN A 21 -9.03 -0.54 -0.58
CA GLN A 21 -9.23 -2.00 -0.51
C GLN A 21 -9.49 -2.45 0.92
N VAL A 22 -8.67 -2.00 1.87
CA VAL A 22 -8.82 -2.33 3.31
C VAL A 22 -10.16 -1.80 3.84
N ALA A 23 -10.55 -0.58 3.46
CA ALA A 23 -11.84 0.00 3.86
C ALA A 23 -13.05 -0.81 3.34
N TYR A 24 -12.91 -1.51 2.21
CA TYR A 24 -13.92 -2.42 1.67
C TYR A 24 -13.79 -3.87 2.15
N GLY A 25 -12.98 -4.12 3.18
CA GLY A 25 -12.86 -5.44 3.81
C GLY A 25 -11.91 -6.39 3.10
N ALA A 26 -11.02 -5.90 2.24
CA ALA A 26 -9.92 -6.72 1.73
C ALA A 26 -9.02 -7.17 2.89
N PRO A 27 -8.47 -8.40 2.84
CA PRO A 27 -7.63 -8.92 3.91
C PRO A 27 -6.34 -8.11 4.05
N VAL A 28 -5.95 -7.86 5.31
CA VAL A 28 -4.66 -7.25 5.69
C VAL A 28 -3.58 -8.33 5.67
N LEU A 29 -2.41 -8.02 5.14
CA LEU A 29 -1.32 -8.96 4.87
C LEU A 29 -0.20 -8.93 5.93
N ILE A 30 -0.33 -8.06 6.93
CA ILE A 30 0.57 -7.94 8.07
C ILE A 30 -0.23 -8.00 9.37
N ASP A 31 0.45 -8.31 10.47
CA ASP A 31 -0.09 -8.10 11.81
C ASP A 31 0.12 -6.63 12.20
N THR A 32 -0.95 -5.94 12.59
CA THR A 32 -0.95 -4.51 12.86
C THR A 32 -2.00 -4.14 13.89
N ASP A 33 -1.63 -3.24 14.81
CA ASP A 33 -2.56 -2.64 15.78
C ASP A 33 -3.33 -1.44 15.18
N GLN A 34 -3.06 -1.09 13.92
CA GLN A 34 -3.72 0.04 13.26
C GLN A 34 -5.15 -0.30 12.88
N THR A 35 -6.05 0.66 13.11
CA THR A 35 -7.46 0.56 12.71
C THR A 35 -7.79 1.43 11.50
N GLN A 36 -6.98 2.46 11.23
CA GLN A 36 -7.20 3.36 10.11
C GLN A 36 -6.67 2.74 8.81
N PRO A 37 -7.49 2.61 7.75
CA PRO A 37 -7.07 1.96 6.51
C PRO A 37 -5.82 2.56 5.87
N ILE A 38 -5.62 3.88 6.00
CA ILE A 38 -4.44 4.56 5.45
C ILE A 38 -3.15 4.21 6.20
N LEU A 39 -3.23 3.96 7.51
CA LEU A 39 -2.08 3.57 8.33
C LEU A 39 -1.72 2.10 8.05
N ILE A 40 -2.72 1.22 7.97
CA ILE A 40 -2.55 -0.17 7.55
C ILE A 40 -1.86 -0.24 6.17
N ALA A 41 -2.37 0.53 5.20
CA ALA A 41 -1.79 0.60 3.87
C ALA A 41 -0.33 1.10 3.86
N ALA A 42 0.01 2.03 4.76
CA ALA A 42 1.38 2.53 4.90
C ALA A 42 2.32 1.46 5.47
N GLU A 43 1.90 0.73 6.50
CA GLU A 43 2.69 -0.36 7.08
C GLU A 43 2.88 -1.51 6.07
N GLU A 44 1.85 -1.90 5.31
CA GLU A 44 1.99 -2.90 4.25
C GLU A 44 2.88 -2.44 3.09
N TYR A 45 2.86 -1.15 2.76
CA TYR A 45 3.77 -0.55 1.78
C TYR A 45 5.22 -0.61 2.27
N ASP A 46 5.47 -0.21 3.51
CA ASP A 46 6.82 -0.20 4.11
C ASP A 46 7.36 -1.63 4.31
N ALA A 47 6.47 -2.60 4.58
CA ALA A 47 6.80 -4.03 4.61
C ALA A 47 7.00 -4.65 3.21
N GLY A 48 6.61 -3.96 2.14
CA GLY A 48 6.79 -4.42 0.76
C GLY A 48 5.89 -5.60 0.36
N VAL A 49 4.75 -5.79 1.04
CA VAL A 49 3.86 -6.95 0.84
C VAL A 49 2.63 -6.66 -0.02
N LEU A 50 2.53 -5.46 -0.60
CA LEU A 50 1.35 -5.07 -1.39
C LEU A 50 1.09 -6.03 -2.57
N PRO A 51 -0.16 -6.47 -2.77
CA PRO A 51 -0.50 -7.51 -3.77
C PRO A 51 -0.65 -6.94 -5.20
N PHE A 52 -0.01 -5.81 -5.49
CA PHE A 52 -0.08 -5.14 -6.79
C PHE A 52 1.18 -4.32 -7.06
N THR A 53 1.38 -3.95 -8.32
CA THR A 53 2.53 -3.16 -8.76
C THR A 53 2.11 -1.98 -9.62
N VAL A 54 2.97 -0.97 -9.71
CA VAL A 54 2.76 0.18 -10.60
C VAL A 54 3.25 -0.20 -11.99
N ARG A 55 2.36 -0.10 -12.97
CA ARG A 55 2.72 -0.16 -14.38
C ARG A 55 3.02 1.25 -14.88
N ARG A 56 4.26 1.48 -15.29
CA ARG A 56 4.65 2.69 -16.02
C ARG A 56 4.41 2.40 -17.51
N GLY A 57 3.67 3.27 -18.19
CA GLY A 57 3.53 3.15 -19.64
C GLY A 57 4.88 3.47 -20.29
N ASP A 58 5.25 2.68 -21.30
CA ASP A 58 6.33 3.05 -22.23
C ASP A 58 5.85 4.15 -23.19
#